data_AF-A0A167M3J5-F1
#
_entry.id   AF-A0A167M3J5-F1
#
_cell.length_a   1.000
_cell.length_b   1.000
_cell.length_c   1.000
_cell.angle_alpha   90.00
_cell.angle_beta   90.00
_cell.angle_gamma   90.00
#
_symmetry.space_group_name_H-M   'P 1'
#
loop_
_entity.id
_entity.type
_entity.pdbx_description
1 polymer ?
#
loop_
_entity_poly.entity_id
_entity_poly.type
_entity_poly.pdbx_seq_one_letter_code
_entity_poly.pdbx_strand_id
1 'polypeptide(L)'
;MASIQNAVQVMVDKLVADMEGNQPLTAEEQALVSNAITKLTDNAKLEQAVVAVAESHINDATSTLQQVSQSSGAALQSATESLTQTSATLDTKSSKLDLLDSMAPNLNRVESLQATSNALHIRPLFGMTPIDSPSTSANNRRATAVFAVYDNSGDTYVIRPSFTHNATTEQCRLEYLKLNANAAEKTTTHTSFVHSNAFEQNPASKIFYYGTSAYLPLASKSNAADIQYEIVYSTQDSQTTAIANYGGIFCKSSGFTSITKPKQNLDAIDQFGISTATTHAHHQVGVLYDNNKHCLVMVDEGTSVLVEKYRDGNVVTTTAIANNEELQAYVDAGDFTVVKFMYHSLQHANGRHYFNHSETPMSSYGVSYYGYFGHYNGVTKMGENKFSAHYRFTHERRLEPLNFFFSCSTGHYNAHNSPDAETKVILETMSGEILGAYSYHSRPYHAAYDNGLMGGVISCINPYSGAGILNEHYTYNNYGLGRTCRAF
;
A
#
# COMPACT_ATOMS: atom_id res chain seq x y z
N MET A 1 -72.70 91.23 -4.27
CA MET A 1 -73.14 89.85 -3.92
C MET A 1 -72.30 89.18 -2.82
N ALA A 2 -71.44 89.92 -2.10
CA ALA A 2 -70.65 89.40 -0.97
C ALA A 2 -71.18 89.86 0.41
N SER A 3 -72.39 90.42 0.49
CA SER A 3 -73.01 90.87 1.75
C SER A 3 -74.18 90.00 2.25
N ILE A 4 -74.83 89.20 1.39
CA ILE A 4 -76.04 88.42 1.73
C ILE A 4 -75.71 87.02 2.27
N GLN A 5 -74.74 86.30 1.70
CA GLN A 5 -74.37 84.95 2.18
C GLN A 5 -73.79 84.97 3.59
N ASN A 6 -72.94 85.96 3.92
CA ASN A 6 -72.47 86.14 5.29
C ASN A 6 -73.61 86.52 6.25
N ALA A 7 -74.61 87.28 5.79
CA ALA A 7 -75.78 87.60 6.61
C ALA A 7 -76.63 86.36 6.92
N VAL A 8 -76.82 85.46 5.93
CA VAL A 8 -77.59 84.22 6.12
C VAL A 8 -76.87 83.23 7.04
N GLN A 9 -75.55 83.05 6.89
CA GLN A 9 -74.78 82.17 7.78
C GLN A 9 -74.80 82.67 9.24
N VAL A 10 -74.62 83.98 9.45
CA VAL A 10 -74.72 84.61 10.79
C VAL A 10 -76.13 84.49 11.36
N MET A 11 -77.17 84.54 10.52
CA MET A 11 -78.55 84.36 10.96
C MET A 11 -78.83 82.92 11.39
N VAL A 12 -78.31 81.91 10.67
CA VAL A 12 -78.43 80.48 11.04
C VAL A 12 -77.64 80.18 12.32
N ASP A 13 -76.41 80.66 12.42
CA ASP A 13 -75.57 80.45 13.61
C ASP A 13 -76.17 81.15 14.84
N LYS A 14 -76.77 82.33 14.66
CA LYS A 14 -77.52 83.01 15.73
C LYS A 14 -78.78 82.26 16.13
N LEU A 15 -79.55 81.72 15.17
CA LEU A 15 -80.76 80.94 15.46
C LEU A 15 -80.43 79.64 16.22
N VAL A 16 -79.33 78.97 15.88
CA VAL A 16 -78.85 77.79 16.63
C VAL A 16 -78.42 78.18 18.04
N ALA A 17 -77.69 79.28 18.20
CA ALA A 17 -77.28 79.77 19.52
C ALA A 17 -78.47 80.20 20.39
N ASP A 18 -79.48 80.84 19.80
CA ASP A 18 -80.70 81.26 20.50
C ASP A 18 -81.63 80.06 20.81
N MET A 19 -81.60 78.98 19.99
CA MET A 19 -82.28 77.71 20.28
C MET A 19 -81.64 76.92 21.44
N GLU A 20 -80.33 77.02 21.64
CA GLU A 20 -79.60 76.35 22.73
C GLU A 20 -79.52 77.19 24.03
N GLY A 21 -79.79 78.51 23.96
CA GLY A 21 -79.78 79.44 25.10
C GLY A 21 -81.11 79.55 25.87
N ASN A 22 -81.05 79.93 27.15
CA ASN A 22 -82.23 80.06 28.03
C ASN A 22 -83.20 81.23 27.71
N GLN A 23 -83.08 81.87 26.53
CA GLN A 23 -84.06 82.84 26.07
C GLN A 23 -85.10 82.15 25.18
N PRO A 24 -86.41 82.29 25.46
CA PRO A 24 -87.43 81.77 24.58
C PRO A 24 -87.37 82.46 23.21
N LEU A 25 -87.31 81.67 22.14
CA LEU A 25 -87.39 82.16 20.76
C LEU A 25 -88.66 82.95 20.53
N THR A 26 -88.56 83.97 19.67
CA THR A 26 -89.71 84.76 19.25
C THR A 26 -90.66 83.94 18.38
N ALA A 27 -91.91 84.38 18.25
CA ALA A 27 -92.94 83.69 17.45
C ALA A 27 -92.54 83.54 15.97
N GLU A 28 -91.74 84.48 15.43
CA GLU A 28 -91.25 84.45 14.05
C GLU A 28 -90.16 83.38 13.86
N GLU A 29 -89.27 83.19 14.83
CA GLU A 29 -88.21 82.18 14.78
C GLU A 29 -88.77 80.76 14.93
N GLN A 30 -89.78 80.55 15.78
CA GLN A 30 -90.47 79.27 15.88
C GLN A 30 -91.18 78.89 14.57
N ALA A 31 -91.79 79.85 13.88
CA ALA A 31 -92.42 79.61 12.58
C ALA A 31 -91.39 79.22 11.51
N LEU A 32 -90.20 79.83 11.53
CA LEU A 32 -89.12 79.54 10.57
C LEU A 32 -88.55 78.13 10.78
N VAL A 33 -88.29 77.74 12.03
CA VAL A 33 -87.76 76.42 12.40
C VAL A 33 -88.76 75.32 12.07
N SER A 34 -90.04 75.52 12.39
CA SER A 34 -91.08 74.54 12.06
C SER A 34 -91.17 74.31 10.56
N ASN A 35 -91.12 75.37 9.74
CA ASN A 35 -91.19 75.27 8.28
C ASN A 35 -89.94 74.60 7.68
N ALA A 36 -88.76 74.84 8.26
CA ALA A 36 -87.52 74.16 7.89
C ALA A 36 -87.55 72.66 8.22
N ILE A 37 -88.06 72.28 9.40
CA ILE A 37 -88.24 70.88 9.78
C ILE A 37 -89.23 70.18 8.85
N THR A 38 -90.40 70.79 8.59
CA THR A 38 -91.39 70.21 7.65
C THR A 38 -90.78 70.00 6.26
N LYS A 39 -90.02 70.98 5.74
CA LYS A 39 -89.34 70.84 4.44
C LYS A 39 -88.23 69.78 4.42
N LEU A 40 -87.57 69.53 5.55
CA LEU A 40 -86.56 68.47 5.66
C LEU A 40 -87.21 67.09 5.80
N THR A 41 -88.29 66.97 6.57
CA THR A 41 -89.04 65.72 6.74
C THR A 41 -89.75 65.29 5.44
N ASP A 42 -90.25 66.24 4.65
CA ASP A 42 -90.93 65.93 3.38
C ASP A 42 -89.99 65.74 2.17
N ASN A 43 -88.67 65.79 2.37
CA ASN A 43 -87.71 65.73 1.26
C ASN A 43 -87.27 64.28 0.93
N ALA A 44 -88.17 63.54 0.28
CA ALA A 44 -87.93 62.18 -0.23
C ALA A 44 -86.67 62.04 -1.11
N LYS A 45 -86.17 63.13 -1.70
CA LYS A 45 -84.93 63.10 -2.50
C LYS A 45 -83.68 62.89 -1.65
N LEU A 46 -83.66 63.36 -0.39
CA LEU A 46 -82.52 63.18 0.50
C LEU A 46 -82.39 61.72 0.94
N GLU A 47 -83.50 61.10 1.33
CA GLU A 47 -83.53 59.68 1.73
C GLU A 47 -83.08 58.77 0.58
N GLN A 48 -83.60 58.99 -0.62
CA GLN A 48 -83.18 58.24 -1.82
C GLN A 48 -81.68 58.42 -2.13
N ALA A 49 -81.14 59.63 -1.96
CA ALA A 49 -79.73 59.89 -2.17
C ALA A 49 -78.84 59.14 -1.16
N VAL A 50 -79.23 59.08 0.11
CA VAL A 50 -78.48 58.35 1.14
C VAL A 50 -78.50 56.83 0.90
N VAL A 51 -79.66 56.27 0.53
CA VAL A 51 -79.78 54.84 0.22
C VAL A 51 -78.93 54.46 -1.00
N ALA A 52 -78.98 55.25 -2.07
CA ALA A 52 -78.20 54.99 -3.28
C ALA A 52 -76.68 55.02 -3.03
N VAL A 53 -76.20 55.94 -2.19
CA VAL A 53 -74.77 55.99 -1.79
C VAL A 53 -74.39 54.78 -0.94
N ALA A 54 -75.25 54.37 0.00
CA ALA A 54 -75.00 53.19 0.82
C ALA A 54 -74.94 51.91 -0.04
N GLU A 55 -75.87 51.73 -0.98
CA GLU A 55 -75.87 50.61 -1.91
C GLU A 55 -74.63 50.60 -2.80
N SER A 56 -74.21 51.75 -3.33
CA SER A 56 -72.98 51.87 -4.12
C SER A 56 -71.76 51.45 -3.32
N HIS A 57 -71.59 51.96 -2.10
CA HIS A 57 -70.43 51.62 -1.26
C HIS A 57 -70.42 50.14 -0.84
N ILE A 58 -71.58 49.55 -0.55
CA ILE A 58 -71.67 48.11 -0.22
C ILE A 58 -71.31 47.26 -1.44
N ASN A 59 -71.74 47.64 -2.64
CA ASN A 59 -71.41 46.94 -3.88
C ASN A 59 -69.91 47.02 -4.19
N ASP A 60 -69.29 48.19 -4.03
CA ASP A 60 -67.85 48.38 -4.24
C ASP A 60 -67.02 47.57 -3.23
N ALA A 61 -67.43 47.58 -1.95
CA ALA A 61 -66.79 46.78 -0.91
C ALA A 61 -66.90 45.27 -1.18
N THR A 62 -68.08 44.81 -1.64
CA THR A 62 -68.31 43.41 -2.00
C THR A 62 -67.46 42.98 -3.18
N SER A 63 -67.38 43.81 -4.23
CA SER A 63 -66.53 43.55 -5.40
C SER A 63 -65.05 43.46 -5.02
N THR A 64 -64.58 44.38 -4.17
CA THR A 64 -63.20 44.41 -3.68
C THR A 64 -62.87 43.14 -2.89
N LEU A 65 -63.76 42.72 -1.97
CA LEU A 65 -63.58 41.50 -1.19
C LEU A 65 -63.52 40.24 -2.06
N GLN A 66 -64.33 40.16 -3.11
CA GLN A 66 -64.31 39.03 -4.05
C GLN A 66 -62.99 38.97 -4.83
N GLN A 67 -62.47 40.11 -5.30
CA GLN A 67 -61.17 40.16 -5.99
C GLN A 67 -60.01 39.74 -5.07
N VAL A 68 -60.01 40.21 -3.81
CA VAL A 68 -59.00 39.80 -2.83
C VAL A 68 -59.06 38.30 -2.58
N SER A 69 -60.26 37.73 -2.36
CA SER A 69 -60.43 36.29 -2.14
C SER A 69 -59.92 35.44 -3.31
N GLN A 70 -60.17 35.88 -4.54
CA GLN A 70 -59.70 35.15 -5.75
C GLN A 70 -58.18 35.24 -5.92
N SER A 71 -57.61 36.44 -5.73
CA SER A 71 -56.16 36.66 -5.88
C SER A 71 -55.33 35.94 -4.82
N SER A 72 -55.77 35.97 -3.56
CA SER A 72 -55.12 35.22 -2.48
C SER A 72 -55.22 33.71 -2.67
N GLY A 73 -56.36 33.21 -3.14
CA GLY A 73 -56.56 31.78 -3.44
C GLY A 73 -55.60 31.27 -4.53
N ALA A 74 -55.48 32.01 -5.63
CA ALA A 74 -54.57 31.65 -6.72
C ALA A 74 -53.09 31.68 -6.28
N ALA A 75 -52.68 32.72 -5.54
CA ALA A 75 -51.30 32.82 -5.03
C ALA A 75 -50.95 31.67 -4.06
N LEU A 76 -51.88 31.31 -3.17
CA LEU A 76 -51.69 30.19 -2.24
C LEU A 76 -51.60 28.86 -2.99
N GLN A 77 -52.40 28.67 -4.04
CA GLN A 77 -52.34 27.47 -4.86
C GLN A 77 -50.99 27.35 -5.59
N SER A 78 -50.52 28.42 -6.24
CA SER A 78 -49.21 28.41 -6.91
C SER A 78 -48.03 28.20 -5.95
N ALA A 79 -48.10 28.77 -4.74
CA ALA A 79 -47.12 28.51 -3.69
C ALA A 79 -47.14 27.04 -3.22
N THR A 80 -48.33 26.47 -3.08
CA THR A 80 -48.52 25.06 -2.72
C THR A 80 -47.93 24.14 -3.78
N GLU A 81 -48.24 24.38 -5.05
CA GLU A 81 -47.71 23.62 -6.19
C GLU A 81 -46.18 23.71 -6.26
N SER A 82 -45.61 24.91 -6.06
CA SER A 82 -44.16 25.13 -6.03
C SER A 82 -43.49 24.41 -4.86
N LEU A 83 -44.12 24.38 -3.69
CA LEU A 83 -43.62 23.65 -2.52
C LEU A 83 -43.66 22.13 -2.75
N THR A 84 -44.75 21.60 -3.30
CA THR A 84 -44.86 20.18 -3.66
C THR A 84 -43.79 19.78 -4.68
N GLN A 85 -43.56 20.61 -5.71
CA GLN A 85 -42.53 20.38 -6.71
C GLN A 85 -41.11 20.42 -6.10
N THR A 86 -40.88 21.36 -5.17
CA THR A 86 -39.60 21.48 -4.44
C THR A 86 -39.36 20.27 -3.55
N SER A 87 -40.39 19.78 -2.84
CA SER A 87 -40.33 18.58 -2.02
C SER A 87 -39.98 17.35 -2.86
N ALA A 88 -40.68 17.13 -3.97
CA ALA A 88 -40.39 16.02 -4.88
C ALA A 88 -38.96 16.07 -5.47
N THR A 89 -38.48 17.28 -5.75
CA THR A 89 -37.10 17.50 -6.20
C THR A 89 -36.08 17.17 -5.10
N LEU A 90 -36.38 17.52 -3.85
CA LEU A 90 -35.53 17.21 -2.70
C LEU A 90 -35.49 15.70 -2.42
N ASP A 91 -36.63 15.02 -2.46
CA ASP A 91 -36.71 13.56 -2.31
C ASP A 91 -35.86 12.86 -3.39
N THR A 92 -35.99 13.30 -4.64
CA THR A 92 -35.17 12.78 -5.76
C THR A 92 -33.67 13.02 -5.52
N LYS A 93 -33.29 14.17 -4.96
CA LYS A 93 -31.88 14.47 -4.62
C LYS A 93 -31.40 13.61 -3.44
N SER A 94 -32.23 13.38 -2.42
CA SER A 94 -31.92 12.51 -1.28
C SER A 94 -31.63 11.08 -1.75
N SER A 95 -32.49 10.50 -2.60
CA SER A 95 -32.27 9.16 -3.14
C SER A 95 -31.01 9.06 -4.00
N LYS A 96 -30.60 10.16 -4.67
CA LYS A 96 -29.32 10.21 -5.41
C LYS A 96 -28.11 10.27 -4.47
N LEU A 97 -28.22 10.91 -3.30
CA LEU A 97 -27.17 10.90 -2.28
C LEU A 97 -27.02 9.51 -1.66
N ASP A 98 -28.13 8.83 -1.33
CA ASP A 98 -28.10 7.44 -0.83
C ASP A 98 -27.43 6.48 -1.84
N LEU A 99 -27.68 6.69 -3.14
CA LEU A 99 -27.00 5.94 -4.20
C LEU A 99 -25.49 6.22 -4.21
N LEU A 100 -25.07 7.46 -3.98
CA LEU A 100 -23.66 7.87 -3.95
C LEU A 100 -22.92 7.25 -2.76
N ASP A 101 -23.56 7.17 -1.59
CA ASP A 101 -23.03 6.46 -0.42
C ASP A 101 -22.88 4.95 -0.69
N SER A 102 -23.79 4.37 -1.47
CA SER A 102 -23.68 2.97 -1.91
C SER A 102 -22.60 2.72 -2.97
N MET A 103 -22.08 3.77 -3.63
CA MET A 103 -21.01 3.63 -4.64
C MET A 103 -19.63 3.45 -4.01
N ALA A 104 -19.34 4.03 -2.85
CA ALA A 104 -18.04 3.90 -2.18
C ALA A 104 -17.61 2.43 -1.90
N PRO A 105 -18.45 1.57 -1.28
CA PRO A 105 -18.08 0.17 -1.08
C PRO A 105 -17.98 -0.61 -2.40
N ASN A 106 -18.77 -0.23 -3.42
CA ASN A 106 -18.70 -0.85 -4.75
C ASN A 106 -17.41 -0.48 -5.49
N LEU A 107 -16.93 0.76 -5.37
CA LEU A 107 -15.64 1.19 -5.90
C LEU A 107 -14.49 0.41 -5.25
N ASN A 108 -14.46 0.34 -3.92
CA ASN A 108 -13.45 -0.45 -3.19
C ASN A 108 -13.45 -1.92 -3.62
N ARG A 109 -14.64 -2.49 -3.87
CA ARG A 109 -14.78 -3.85 -4.39
C ARG A 109 -14.29 -4.00 -5.83
N VAL A 110 -14.57 -3.04 -6.70
CA VAL A 110 -14.08 -3.06 -8.09
C VAL A 110 -12.56 -2.94 -8.12
N GLU A 111 -12.00 -2.04 -7.31
CA GLU A 111 -10.55 -1.86 -7.17
C GLU A 111 -9.87 -3.14 -6.67
N SER A 112 -10.44 -3.81 -5.66
CA SER A 112 -9.88 -5.08 -5.17
C SER A 112 -9.98 -6.20 -6.19
N LEU A 113 -11.11 -6.34 -6.88
CA LEU A 113 -11.29 -7.33 -7.96
C LEU A 113 -10.32 -7.08 -9.11
N GLN A 114 -10.10 -5.81 -9.48
CA GLN A 114 -9.17 -5.44 -10.54
C GLN A 114 -7.72 -5.70 -10.12
N ALA A 115 -7.35 -5.40 -8.87
CA ALA A 115 -6.03 -5.73 -8.32
C ALA A 115 -5.77 -7.24 -8.34
N THR A 116 -6.71 -8.06 -7.87
CA THR A 116 -6.61 -9.52 -7.91
C THR A 116 -6.51 -10.03 -9.35
N SER A 117 -7.35 -9.54 -10.25
CA SER A 117 -7.30 -9.90 -11.67
C SER A 117 -5.96 -9.56 -12.31
N ASN A 118 -5.38 -8.40 -12.00
CA ASN A 118 -4.08 -7.96 -12.50
C ASN A 118 -2.91 -8.75 -11.92
N ALA A 119 -3.03 -9.28 -10.71
CA ALA A 119 -2.01 -10.13 -10.09
C ALA A 119 -2.00 -11.55 -10.69
N LEU A 120 -3.18 -12.05 -11.11
CA LEU A 120 -3.35 -13.37 -11.74
C LEU A 120 -2.91 -13.40 -13.22
N HIS A 121 -2.86 -12.24 -13.89
CA HIS A 121 -2.37 -12.17 -15.26
C HIS A 121 -0.87 -12.44 -15.31
N ILE A 122 -0.45 -13.41 -16.14
CA ILE A 122 0.97 -13.71 -16.34
C ILE A 122 1.61 -12.56 -17.12
N ARG A 123 2.52 -11.84 -16.46
CA ARG A 123 3.24 -10.71 -17.07
C ARG A 123 4.52 -11.19 -17.74
N PRO A 124 4.73 -10.94 -19.05
CA PRO A 124 5.98 -11.25 -19.70
C PRO A 124 7.12 -10.37 -19.17
N LEU A 125 8.28 -10.99 -18.94
CA LEU A 125 9.52 -10.33 -18.54
C LEU A 125 10.42 -10.10 -19.73
N PHE A 126 11.02 -8.92 -19.77
CA PHE A 126 12.02 -8.56 -20.76
C PHE A 126 13.29 -8.09 -20.07
N GLY A 127 14.43 -8.61 -20.53
CA GLY A 127 15.74 -8.15 -20.08
C GLY A 127 16.01 -6.72 -20.55
N MET A 128 16.45 -5.86 -19.63
CA MET A 128 16.73 -4.45 -19.89
C MET A 128 18.24 -4.20 -19.95
N THR A 129 18.91 -4.20 -18.79
CA THR A 129 20.30 -3.75 -18.68
C THR A 129 21.19 -4.91 -18.21
N PRO A 130 22.28 -5.24 -18.91
CA PRO A 130 23.26 -6.20 -18.43
C PRO A 130 23.88 -5.75 -17.10
N ILE A 131 23.96 -6.68 -16.13
CA ILE A 131 24.55 -6.47 -14.81
C ILE A 131 26.07 -6.68 -14.85
N ASP A 132 26.54 -7.56 -15.73
CA ASP A 132 27.93 -7.97 -15.88
C ASP A 132 28.33 -7.96 -17.36
N SER A 133 29.64 -7.79 -17.62
CA SER A 133 30.20 -8.04 -18.95
C SER A 133 30.37 -9.55 -19.18
N PRO A 134 29.97 -10.07 -20.34
CA PRO A 134 30.15 -11.48 -20.66
C PRO A 134 31.64 -11.86 -20.77
N SER A 135 31.98 -13.09 -20.41
CA SER A 135 33.34 -13.64 -20.42
C SER A 135 33.34 -15.12 -20.77
N THR A 136 34.26 -15.58 -21.62
CA THR A 136 34.36 -17.02 -21.99
C THR A 136 35.06 -17.89 -20.93
N SER A 137 35.53 -17.31 -19.82
CA SER A 137 36.22 -18.05 -18.76
C SER A 137 35.27 -18.54 -17.66
N ALA A 138 35.34 -19.84 -17.34
CA ALA A 138 34.51 -20.47 -16.30
C ALA A 138 34.75 -19.88 -14.90
N ASN A 139 35.87 -19.18 -14.71
CA ASN A 139 36.17 -18.46 -13.47
C ASN A 139 35.26 -17.23 -13.28
N ASN A 140 34.61 -16.76 -14.35
CA ASN A 140 33.66 -15.64 -14.32
C ASN A 140 32.19 -16.10 -14.24
N ARG A 141 31.95 -17.36 -13.87
CA ARG A 141 30.61 -17.82 -13.48
C ARG A 141 30.10 -16.97 -12.31
N ARG A 142 28.78 -16.87 -12.19
CA ARG A 142 28.10 -16.17 -11.09
C ARG A 142 27.15 -17.13 -10.39
N ALA A 143 26.65 -16.78 -9.21
CA ALA A 143 25.55 -17.54 -8.61
C ALA A 143 24.22 -17.31 -9.35
N THR A 144 23.37 -18.35 -9.44
CA THR A 144 21.94 -18.23 -9.77
C THR A 144 21.07 -18.00 -8.54
N ALA A 145 21.58 -18.34 -7.35
CA ALA A 145 20.85 -18.13 -6.11
C ALA A 145 20.88 -16.65 -5.70
N VAL A 146 19.84 -16.19 -5.00
CA VAL A 146 19.76 -14.82 -4.47
C VAL A 146 19.06 -14.76 -3.11
N PHE A 147 19.43 -13.75 -2.33
CA PHE A 147 18.62 -13.24 -1.23
C PHE A 147 18.04 -11.92 -1.70
N ALA A 148 16.72 -11.72 -1.61
CA ALA A 148 16.06 -10.52 -2.08
C ALA A 148 15.08 -9.97 -1.05
N VAL A 149 15.14 -8.65 -0.83
CA VAL A 149 14.09 -7.88 -0.16
C VAL A 149 13.47 -6.92 -1.17
N TYR A 150 12.17 -7.06 -1.38
CA TYR A 150 11.37 -6.20 -2.25
C TYR A 150 10.83 -5.02 -1.44
N ASP A 151 11.37 -3.83 -1.66
CA ASP A 151 10.93 -2.63 -0.97
C ASP A 151 9.64 -2.07 -1.58
N ASN A 152 8.77 -1.51 -0.75
CA ASN A 152 7.49 -0.93 -1.16
C ASN A 152 7.64 0.27 -2.12
N SER A 153 8.81 0.92 -2.16
CA SER A 153 9.14 1.95 -3.15
C SER A 153 9.31 1.40 -4.57
N GLY A 154 9.35 0.07 -4.71
CA GLY A 154 9.61 -0.63 -5.96
C GLY A 154 11.08 -1.01 -6.17
N ASP A 155 11.98 -0.50 -5.33
CA ASP A 155 13.39 -0.90 -5.36
C ASP A 155 13.58 -2.32 -4.83
N THR A 156 14.63 -3.00 -5.27
CA THR A 156 14.97 -4.35 -4.78
C THR A 156 16.39 -4.39 -4.23
N TYR A 157 16.55 -4.91 -3.03
CA TYR A 157 17.84 -5.09 -2.39
C TYR A 157 18.23 -6.56 -2.44
N VAL A 158 19.35 -6.86 -3.08
CA VAL A 158 19.73 -8.22 -3.46
C VAL A 158 21.13 -8.54 -2.98
N ILE A 159 21.32 -9.75 -2.43
CA ILE A 159 22.62 -10.38 -2.32
C ILE A 159 22.77 -11.39 -3.46
N ARG A 160 23.85 -11.26 -4.22
CA ARG A 160 24.30 -12.30 -5.14
C ARG A 160 25.50 -13.02 -4.52
N PRO A 161 25.35 -14.28 -4.09
CA PRO A 161 26.47 -15.10 -3.64
C PRO A 161 27.60 -15.14 -4.66
N SER A 162 28.80 -15.37 -4.16
CA SER A 162 29.96 -15.63 -4.99
C SER A 162 29.94 -17.07 -5.46
N PHE A 163 30.51 -17.30 -6.64
CA PHE A 163 30.86 -18.63 -7.08
C PHE A 163 32.00 -18.56 -8.09
N THR A 164 33.03 -19.38 -7.91
CA THR A 164 34.03 -19.64 -8.96
C THR A 164 34.42 -21.10 -9.03
N HIS A 165 34.87 -21.51 -10.22
CA HIS A 165 35.42 -22.83 -10.46
C HIS A 165 36.89 -22.89 -10.02
N ASN A 166 37.14 -22.95 -8.71
CA ASN A 166 38.48 -23.06 -8.11
C ASN A 166 39.43 -21.88 -8.44
N ALA A 167 38.89 -20.69 -8.71
CA ALA A 167 39.71 -19.52 -9.03
C ALA A 167 40.14 -18.78 -7.75
N THR A 168 41.41 -18.42 -7.66
CA THR A 168 42.00 -17.65 -6.54
C THR A 168 41.98 -16.12 -6.77
N THR A 169 41.43 -15.66 -7.90
CA THR A 169 41.52 -14.26 -8.34
C THR A 169 40.41 -13.34 -7.78
N GLU A 170 40.67 -12.02 -7.75
CA GLU A 170 39.78 -10.91 -7.33
C GLU A 170 38.47 -10.76 -8.14
N GLN A 171 38.14 -11.73 -8.99
CA GLN A 171 36.95 -11.75 -9.85
C GLN A 171 35.75 -12.44 -9.17
N CYS A 172 35.97 -13.12 -8.03
CA CYS A 172 34.95 -13.77 -7.22
C CYS A 172 34.37 -12.76 -6.23
N ARG A 173 33.12 -12.35 -6.43
CA ARG A 173 32.51 -11.25 -5.66
C ARG A 173 31.18 -11.69 -5.07
N LEU A 174 31.07 -11.56 -3.75
CA LEU A 174 29.78 -11.43 -3.09
C LEU A 174 29.31 -10.01 -3.32
N GLU A 175 28.21 -9.84 -4.04
CA GLU A 175 27.69 -8.52 -4.40
C GLU A 175 26.42 -8.20 -3.62
N TYR A 176 26.37 -6.96 -3.13
CA TYR A 176 25.18 -6.36 -2.56
C TYR A 176 24.70 -5.30 -3.53
N LEU A 177 23.52 -5.51 -4.09
CA LEU A 177 22.97 -4.73 -5.17
C LEU A 177 21.68 -4.06 -4.74
N LYS A 178 21.46 -2.85 -5.24
CA LYS A 178 20.16 -2.21 -5.32
C LYS A 178 19.74 -2.19 -6.79
N LEU A 179 18.55 -2.68 -7.08
CA LEU A 179 17.89 -2.54 -8.37
C LEU A 179 16.85 -1.45 -8.25
N ASN A 180 16.84 -0.53 -9.20
CA ASN A 180 15.85 0.53 -9.21
C ASN A 180 14.47 0.02 -9.65
N ALA A 181 13.41 0.70 -9.21
CA ALA A 181 12.04 0.33 -9.52
C ALA A 181 11.71 0.23 -11.03
N ASN A 182 12.43 0.92 -11.90
CA ASN A 182 12.19 0.86 -13.35
C ASN A 182 13.08 -0.16 -14.09
N ALA A 183 13.92 -0.90 -13.36
CA ALA A 183 14.93 -1.84 -13.88
C ALA A 183 15.95 -1.25 -14.86
N ALA A 184 16.05 0.08 -14.99
CA ALA A 184 16.99 0.71 -15.90
C ALA A 184 18.44 0.56 -15.44
N GLU A 185 18.68 0.47 -14.13
CA GLU A 185 20.02 0.52 -13.56
C GLU A 185 20.16 -0.42 -12.36
N LYS A 186 21.40 -0.84 -12.12
CA LYS A 186 21.81 -1.51 -10.87
C LYS A 186 22.88 -0.69 -10.18
N THR A 187 22.79 -0.58 -8.86
CA THR A 187 23.80 0.04 -8.02
C THR A 187 24.43 -1.03 -7.15
N THR A 188 25.73 -1.25 -7.30
CA THR A 188 26.48 -2.09 -6.35
C THR A 188 26.75 -1.26 -5.09
N THR A 189 26.06 -1.56 -3.99
CA THR A 189 26.19 -0.83 -2.72
C THR A 189 27.40 -1.30 -1.92
N HIS A 190 27.76 -2.57 -2.08
CA HIS A 190 28.96 -3.15 -1.50
C HIS A 190 29.39 -4.39 -2.27
N THR A 191 30.67 -4.72 -2.13
CA THR A 191 31.24 -5.96 -2.65
C THR A 191 32.25 -6.45 -1.62
N SER A 192 32.25 -7.76 -1.42
CA SER A 192 33.29 -8.45 -0.68
C SER A 192 33.92 -9.51 -1.57
N PHE A 193 35.24 -9.63 -1.52
CA PHE A 193 35.93 -10.68 -2.25
C PHE A 193 35.80 -12.01 -1.50
N VAL A 194 35.46 -13.07 -2.24
CA VAL A 194 35.43 -14.45 -1.73
C VAL A 194 36.55 -15.21 -2.43
N HIS A 195 37.67 -15.38 -1.76
CA HIS A 195 38.76 -16.24 -2.18
C HIS A 195 38.48 -17.69 -1.75
N SER A 196 39.16 -18.65 -2.38
CA SER A 196 39.05 -20.08 -2.06
C SER A 196 39.33 -20.43 -0.59
N ASN A 197 39.97 -19.53 0.15
CA ASN A 197 40.38 -19.68 1.55
C ASN A 197 40.09 -18.43 2.40
N ALA A 198 39.38 -17.43 1.87
CA ALA A 198 39.32 -16.12 2.50
C ALA A 198 38.08 -15.28 2.11
N PHE A 199 37.38 -14.69 3.07
CA PHE A 199 36.32 -13.69 2.85
C PHE A 199 36.69 -12.37 3.52
N GLU A 200 36.62 -11.26 2.79
CA GLU A 200 36.89 -9.93 3.35
C GLU A 200 35.65 -9.39 4.09
N GLN A 201 35.70 -9.44 5.43
CA GLN A 201 34.78 -8.75 6.33
C GLN A 201 35.50 -7.66 7.12
N ASN A 202 34.82 -6.55 7.37
CA ASN A 202 35.33 -5.46 8.20
C ASN A 202 35.28 -5.84 9.70
N PRO A 203 36.38 -5.72 10.49
CA PRO A 203 37.70 -5.22 10.11
C PRO A 203 38.71 -6.30 9.69
N ALA A 204 39.36 -6.05 8.55
CA ALA A 204 40.72 -6.35 8.04
C ALA A 204 41.61 -7.50 8.57
N SER A 205 41.24 -8.32 9.55
CA SER A 205 42.15 -9.29 10.18
C SER A 205 41.60 -10.71 10.39
N LYS A 206 40.30 -10.95 10.17
CA LYS A 206 39.71 -12.30 10.24
C LYS A 206 39.04 -12.64 8.92
N ILE A 207 39.55 -13.68 8.26
CA ILE A 207 39.31 -13.95 6.85
C ILE A 207 38.90 -15.42 6.67
N PHE A 208 37.60 -15.72 6.51
CA PHE A 208 37.10 -17.11 6.46
C PHE A 208 36.11 -17.35 5.32
N TYR A 209 36.37 -18.38 4.50
CA TYR A 209 35.52 -18.82 3.39
C TYR A 209 34.06 -19.12 3.81
N TYR A 210 33.86 -19.48 5.07
CA TYR A 210 32.58 -19.92 5.61
C TYR A 210 31.82 -18.75 6.26
N GLY A 211 30.74 -18.33 5.63
CA GLY A 211 29.87 -17.28 6.18
C GLY A 211 28.55 -17.17 5.42
N THR A 212 27.61 -16.48 6.05
CA THR A 212 26.31 -16.16 5.46
C THR A 212 26.00 -14.67 5.69
N SER A 213 25.11 -14.11 4.88
CA SER A 213 24.67 -12.73 5.07
C SER A 213 23.21 -12.53 4.68
N ALA A 214 22.66 -11.42 5.18
CA ALA A 214 21.35 -10.88 4.82
C ALA A 214 21.47 -9.36 4.57
N TYR A 215 20.62 -8.82 3.69
CA TYR A 215 20.60 -7.39 3.36
C TYR A 215 19.23 -6.83 3.71
N LEU A 216 19.14 -6.17 4.87
CA LEU A 216 17.88 -5.97 5.58
C LEU A 216 17.60 -4.50 5.85
N PRO A 217 16.33 -4.08 5.85
CA PRO A 217 15.93 -2.79 6.38
C PRO A 217 16.15 -2.80 7.91
N LEU A 218 17.09 -2.03 8.43
CA LEU A 218 17.32 -1.89 9.87
C LEU A 218 17.19 -0.44 10.31
N ALA A 219 16.56 -0.23 11.47
CA ALA A 219 16.48 1.06 12.10
C ALA A 219 17.79 1.46 12.80
N SER A 220 17.89 2.74 13.13
CA SER A 220 18.84 3.24 14.12
C SER A 220 18.37 2.94 15.55
N LYS A 221 19.30 2.74 16.50
CA LYS A 221 18.98 2.50 17.93
C LYS A 221 18.10 3.58 18.54
N SER A 222 18.29 4.84 18.15
CA SER A 222 17.59 5.99 18.73
C SER A 222 16.25 6.30 18.05
N ASN A 223 15.99 5.74 16.87
CA ASN A 223 14.78 6.03 16.10
C ASN A 223 14.38 4.84 15.22
N ALA A 224 13.31 4.15 15.61
CA ALA A 224 12.72 3.05 14.86
C ALA A 224 12.22 3.48 13.45
N ALA A 225 11.84 4.75 13.27
CA ALA A 225 11.34 5.21 11.97
C ALA A 225 12.45 5.51 10.95
N ASP A 226 13.71 5.65 11.39
CA ASP A 226 14.88 5.86 10.54
C ASP A 226 15.45 4.53 10.09
N ILE A 227 14.86 3.98 9.03
CA ILE A 227 15.16 2.66 8.48
C ILE A 227 16.07 2.81 7.26
N GLN A 228 17.18 2.06 7.24
CA GLN A 228 18.07 1.97 6.08
C GLN A 228 18.48 0.52 5.84
N TYR A 229 18.77 0.21 4.58
CA TYR A 229 19.24 -1.11 4.22
C TYR A 229 20.69 -1.33 4.65
N GLU A 230 20.88 -2.30 5.54
CA GLU A 230 22.16 -2.64 6.17
C GLU A 230 22.52 -4.09 5.90
N ILE A 231 23.82 -4.34 5.69
CA ILE A 231 24.34 -5.68 5.45
C ILE A 231 24.67 -6.31 6.79
N VAL A 232 24.08 -7.47 7.06
CA VAL A 232 24.34 -8.24 8.26
C VAL A 232 25.09 -9.50 7.89
N TYR A 233 26.22 -9.69 8.56
CA TYR A 233 27.09 -10.84 8.38
C TYR A 233 26.94 -11.82 9.51
N SER A 234 27.04 -13.11 9.20
CA SER A 234 27.31 -14.18 10.15
C SER A 234 28.58 -14.91 9.74
N THR A 235 29.48 -15.14 10.69
CA THR A 235 30.86 -15.54 10.40
C THR A 235 31.38 -16.66 11.30
N GLN A 236 32.52 -17.24 10.91
CA GLN A 236 33.34 -18.11 11.76
C GLN A 236 34.45 -17.30 12.43
N ASP A 237 35.01 -17.82 13.52
CA ASP A 237 36.21 -17.31 14.19
C ASP A 237 37.50 -17.97 13.69
N SER A 238 37.40 -19.04 12.89
CA SER A 238 38.54 -19.73 12.27
C SER A 238 38.22 -20.24 10.86
N GLN A 239 39.24 -20.67 10.12
CA GLN A 239 39.11 -21.26 8.76
C GLN A 239 38.46 -22.66 8.79
N THR A 240 37.95 -23.10 9.93
CA THR A 240 37.37 -24.43 10.09
C THR A 240 35.84 -24.37 9.97
N THR A 241 35.24 -25.46 9.51
CA THR A 241 33.78 -25.63 9.45
C THR A 241 33.17 -26.04 10.78
N ALA A 242 34.00 -26.30 11.80
CA ALA A 242 33.54 -26.84 13.07
C ALA A 242 32.67 -25.84 13.82
N ILE A 243 31.55 -26.35 14.34
CA ILE A 243 30.50 -25.59 15.04
C ILE A 243 31.06 -24.75 16.20
N ALA A 244 32.04 -25.27 16.94
CA ALA A 244 32.68 -24.55 18.05
C ALA A 244 33.36 -23.23 17.63
N ASN A 245 33.67 -23.08 16.34
CA ASN A 245 34.33 -21.89 15.78
C ASN A 245 33.32 -20.88 15.21
N TYR A 246 32.04 -20.99 15.55
CA TYR A 246 31.07 -19.96 15.19
C TYR A 246 31.36 -18.64 15.90
N GLY A 247 31.56 -17.59 15.10
CA GLY A 247 31.95 -16.26 15.58
C GLY A 247 30.78 -15.37 15.93
N GLY A 248 29.64 -15.55 15.27
CA GLY A 248 28.41 -14.78 15.53
C GLY A 248 28.04 -13.81 14.41
N ILE A 249 27.16 -12.88 14.74
CA ILE A 249 26.43 -12.00 13.82
C ILE A 249 26.74 -10.54 14.11
N PHE A 250 27.05 -9.76 13.07
CA PHE A 250 27.37 -8.34 13.19
C PHE A 250 26.88 -7.54 11.97
N CYS A 251 26.62 -6.25 12.17
CA CYS A 251 26.27 -5.32 11.09
C CYS A 251 27.54 -4.75 10.44
N LYS A 252 27.57 -4.63 9.12
CA LYS A 252 28.73 -4.11 8.38
C LYS A 252 29.14 -2.72 8.87
N SER A 253 28.18 -1.81 9.03
CA SER A 253 28.43 -0.41 9.43
C SER A 253 29.00 -0.28 10.85
N SER A 254 28.61 -1.19 11.75
CA SER A 254 29.10 -1.22 13.13
C SER A 254 30.35 -2.12 13.33
N GLY A 255 30.66 -2.96 12.35
CA GLY A 255 31.77 -3.92 12.40
C GLY A 255 31.66 -4.93 13.55
N PHE A 256 32.77 -5.60 13.89
CA PHE A 256 32.82 -6.63 14.95
C PHE A 256 32.50 -6.10 16.36
N THR A 257 32.49 -4.77 16.58
CA THR A 257 32.02 -4.22 17.86
C THR A 257 30.55 -4.52 18.12
N SER A 258 29.79 -4.78 17.06
CA SER A 258 28.40 -5.23 17.14
C SER A 258 28.26 -6.75 17.14
N ILE A 259 29.32 -7.54 17.26
CA ILE A 259 29.19 -9.00 17.20
C ILE A 259 28.37 -9.53 18.38
N THR A 260 27.43 -10.41 18.06
CA THR A 260 26.63 -11.15 19.04
C THR A 260 26.61 -12.60 18.61
N LYS A 261 26.84 -13.51 19.55
CA LYS A 261 26.79 -14.94 19.27
C LYS A 261 25.44 -15.46 19.78
N PRO A 262 24.47 -15.76 18.90
CA PRO A 262 23.22 -16.40 19.30
C PRO A 262 23.46 -17.64 20.16
N LYS A 263 22.65 -17.83 21.19
CA LYS A 263 22.68 -19.01 22.05
C LYS A 263 22.40 -20.27 21.24
N GLN A 264 23.26 -21.27 21.37
CA GLN A 264 23.28 -22.42 20.48
C GLN A 264 22.05 -23.30 20.67
N ASN A 265 21.41 -23.67 19.56
CA ASN A 265 20.20 -24.51 19.52
C ASN A 265 19.04 -23.97 20.38
N LEU A 266 19.01 -22.64 20.59
CA LEU A 266 17.89 -21.96 21.20
C LEU A 266 17.06 -21.36 20.07
N ASP A 267 16.03 -22.10 19.65
CA ASP A 267 15.25 -21.78 18.46
C ASP A 267 13.78 -21.49 18.77
N ALA A 268 13.19 -20.62 17.97
CA ALA A 268 11.77 -20.27 18.01
C ALA A 268 11.20 -20.18 16.59
N ILE A 269 9.88 -20.30 16.52
CA ILE A 269 9.10 -20.31 15.28
C ILE A 269 8.34 -18.98 15.18
N ASP A 270 8.45 -18.28 14.06
CA ASP A 270 7.65 -17.07 13.82
C ASP A 270 6.19 -17.39 13.49
N GLN A 271 5.38 -16.33 13.34
CA GLN A 271 3.97 -16.41 12.95
C GLN A 271 3.73 -17.09 11.59
N PHE A 272 4.77 -17.27 10.76
CA PHE A 272 4.70 -17.91 9.45
C PHE A 272 5.10 -19.39 9.48
N GLY A 273 5.40 -19.94 10.66
CA GLY A 273 5.83 -21.33 10.80
C GLY A 273 7.31 -21.57 10.47
N ILE A 274 8.12 -20.51 10.36
CA ILE A 274 9.54 -20.59 10.03
C ILE A 274 10.35 -20.55 11.33
N SER A 275 11.17 -21.58 11.55
CA SER A 275 12.08 -21.66 12.69
C SER A 275 13.37 -20.86 12.46
N THR A 276 13.86 -20.20 13.51
CA THR A 276 15.26 -19.78 13.59
C THR A 276 16.20 -20.96 13.41
N ALA A 277 17.47 -20.68 13.13
CA ALA A 277 18.52 -21.70 13.08
C ALA A 277 19.77 -21.15 13.77
N THR A 278 19.94 -21.53 15.03
CA THR A 278 21.05 -21.14 15.90
C THR A 278 22.01 -22.31 16.17
N THR A 279 22.11 -23.27 15.25
CA THR A 279 22.92 -24.49 15.42
C THR A 279 24.43 -24.25 15.45
N HIS A 280 24.85 -23.02 15.09
CA HIS A 280 26.25 -22.61 14.85
C HIS A 280 26.89 -23.28 13.62
N ALA A 281 26.09 -23.95 12.78
CA ALA A 281 26.55 -24.31 11.44
C ALA A 281 26.67 -23.04 10.58
N HIS A 282 27.88 -22.75 10.11
CA HIS A 282 28.21 -21.52 9.37
C HIS A 282 27.32 -21.20 8.14
N HIS A 283 26.62 -22.20 7.61
CA HIS A 283 25.75 -22.11 6.45
C HIS A 283 24.24 -22.21 6.78
N GLN A 284 23.89 -22.42 8.06
CA GLN A 284 22.50 -22.49 8.52
C GLN A 284 22.30 -21.46 9.63
N VAL A 285 21.89 -20.26 9.22
CA VAL A 285 21.71 -19.13 10.13
C VAL A 285 20.33 -18.55 9.90
N GLY A 286 19.53 -18.53 10.96
CA GLY A 286 18.22 -17.92 10.98
C GLY A 286 18.00 -17.20 12.30
N VAL A 287 17.62 -15.92 12.25
CA VAL A 287 17.41 -15.09 13.44
C VAL A 287 16.11 -14.29 13.32
N LEU A 288 15.62 -13.79 14.45
CA LEU A 288 14.39 -13.01 14.51
C LEU A 288 14.65 -11.58 14.04
N TYR A 289 13.70 -11.03 13.30
CA TYR A 289 13.56 -9.63 12.95
C TYR A 289 12.30 -9.09 13.63
N ASP A 290 12.44 -8.05 14.44
CA ASP A 290 11.32 -7.36 15.09
C ASP A 290 10.72 -6.33 14.12
N ASN A 291 9.46 -6.53 13.71
CA ASN A 291 8.78 -5.64 12.78
C ASN A 291 8.39 -4.29 13.39
N ASN A 292 8.33 -4.16 14.72
CA ASN A 292 8.00 -2.89 15.39
C ASN A 292 9.24 -2.03 15.58
N LYS A 293 10.37 -2.65 15.92
CA LYS A 293 11.65 -1.96 16.16
C LYS A 293 12.55 -1.90 14.94
N HIS A 294 12.27 -2.71 13.93
CA HIS A 294 13.08 -2.90 12.71
C HIS A 294 14.54 -3.22 13.04
N CYS A 295 14.73 -4.21 13.93
CA CYS A 295 16.05 -4.66 14.36
C CYS A 295 16.10 -6.20 14.38
N LEU A 296 17.30 -6.76 14.38
CA LEU A 296 17.47 -8.19 14.60
C LEU A 296 17.47 -8.49 16.10
N VAL A 297 16.84 -9.58 16.50
CA VAL A 297 16.75 -10.01 17.89
C VAL A 297 17.33 -11.41 18.03
N MET A 298 18.18 -11.60 19.03
CA MET A 298 18.79 -12.89 19.36
C MET A 298 19.12 -12.96 20.86
N VAL A 299 19.07 -14.15 21.44
CA VAL A 299 19.56 -14.39 22.80
C VAL A 299 21.06 -14.62 22.72
N ASP A 300 21.85 -13.88 23.48
CA ASP A 300 23.31 -14.03 23.48
C ASP A 300 23.76 -15.29 24.25
N GLU A 301 24.73 -16.03 23.70
CA GLU A 301 25.28 -17.26 24.27
C GLU A 301 25.90 -17.03 25.65
N GLY A 302 26.70 -15.98 25.81
CA GLY A 302 27.49 -15.75 27.02
C GLY A 302 26.66 -15.26 28.20
N THR A 303 25.60 -14.51 27.91
CA THR A 303 24.76 -13.86 28.94
C THR A 303 23.37 -14.46 29.08
N SER A 304 22.87 -15.22 28.09
CA SER A 304 21.48 -15.70 28.01
C SER A 304 20.43 -14.57 28.06
N VAL A 305 20.80 -13.38 27.59
CA VAL A 305 19.94 -12.19 27.56
C VAL A 305 19.64 -11.80 26.11
N LEU A 306 18.46 -11.24 25.87
CA LEU A 306 18.09 -10.72 24.56
C LEU A 306 18.95 -9.52 24.16
N VAL A 307 19.46 -9.56 22.94
CA VAL A 307 20.21 -8.48 22.30
C VAL A 307 19.44 -8.05 21.06
N GLU A 308 19.15 -6.75 21.01
CA GLU A 308 18.59 -6.08 19.84
C GLU A 308 19.75 -5.50 19.02
N LYS A 309 19.80 -5.81 17.73
CA LYS A 309 20.87 -5.44 16.81
C LYS A 309 20.32 -4.51 15.75
N TYR A 310 20.73 -3.25 15.84
CA TYR A 310 20.38 -2.16 14.94
C TYR A 310 21.56 -1.87 14.01
N ARG A 311 21.34 -1.06 12.97
CA ARG A 311 22.38 -0.75 11.98
C ARG A 311 23.63 -0.07 12.58
N ASP A 312 23.43 0.72 13.63
CA ASP A 312 24.43 1.53 14.34
C ASP A 312 24.83 0.94 15.71
N GLY A 313 24.49 -0.33 15.97
CA GLY A 313 25.05 -1.13 17.05
C GLY A 313 24.01 -1.96 17.80
N ASN A 314 24.41 -2.46 18.97
CA ASN A 314 23.57 -3.35 19.79
C ASN A 314 22.95 -2.60 20.98
N VAL A 315 21.79 -3.08 21.42
CA VAL A 315 21.19 -2.80 22.72
C VAL A 315 21.06 -4.15 23.44
N VAL A 316 21.81 -4.33 24.52
CA VAL A 316 21.65 -5.49 25.42
C VAL A 316 20.51 -5.17 26.37
N THR A 317 19.46 -5.98 26.33
CA THR A 317 18.27 -5.77 27.16
C THR A 317 18.48 -6.30 28.59
N THR A 318 17.47 -6.23 29.44
CA THR A 318 17.46 -6.93 30.74
C THR A 318 16.66 -8.24 30.70
N THR A 319 16.14 -8.63 29.53
CA THR A 319 15.26 -9.78 29.37
C THR A 319 16.09 -11.05 29.23
N ALA A 320 16.14 -11.86 30.28
CA ALA A 320 16.78 -13.16 30.26
C ALA A 320 15.85 -14.23 29.66
N ILE A 321 16.42 -15.12 28.84
CA ILE A 321 15.71 -16.24 28.21
C ILE A 321 16.51 -17.51 28.45
N ALA A 322 15.96 -18.45 29.22
CA ALA A 322 16.66 -19.65 29.63
C ALA A 322 16.52 -20.80 28.63
N ASN A 323 15.34 -20.93 28.00
CA ASN A 323 14.93 -22.11 27.22
C ASN A 323 14.01 -21.74 26.04
N ASN A 324 13.71 -22.72 25.19
CA ASN A 324 12.91 -22.53 23.97
C ASN A 324 11.46 -22.10 24.28
N GLU A 325 10.88 -22.55 25.38
CA GLU A 325 9.49 -22.20 25.76
C GLU A 325 9.38 -20.71 26.10
N GLU A 326 10.34 -20.17 26.84
CA GLU A 326 10.44 -18.74 27.14
C GLU A 326 10.71 -17.90 25.88
N LEU A 327 11.59 -18.38 24.99
CA LEU A 327 11.82 -17.70 23.72
C LEU A 327 10.58 -17.70 22.83
N GLN A 328 9.88 -18.83 22.74
CA GLN A 328 8.65 -18.93 21.95
C GLN A 328 7.56 -18.03 22.51
N ALA A 329 7.37 -17.99 23.83
CA ALA A 329 6.41 -17.08 24.46
C ALA A 329 6.74 -15.60 24.19
N TYR A 330 8.02 -15.24 24.14
CA TYR A 330 8.46 -13.90 23.75
C TYR A 330 8.13 -13.60 22.27
N VAL A 331 8.35 -14.57 21.38
CA VAL A 331 8.05 -14.43 19.95
C VAL A 331 6.53 -14.34 19.71
N ASP A 332 5.73 -15.19 20.36
CA ASP A 332 4.26 -15.20 20.24
C ASP A 332 3.61 -13.89 20.73
N ALA A 333 4.27 -13.19 21.66
CA ALA A 333 3.80 -11.92 22.19
C ALA A 333 4.15 -10.71 21.31
N GLY A 334 4.99 -10.88 20.28
CA GLY A 334 5.45 -9.81 19.41
C GLY A 334 5.16 -10.05 17.93
N ASP A 335 5.62 -9.14 17.09
CA ASP A 335 5.54 -9.25 15.64
C ASP A 335 6.93 -9.51 15.07
N PHE A 336 7.26 -10.79 14.94
CA PHE A 336 8.57 -11.23 14.47
C PHE A 336 8.49 -11.95 13.12
N THR A 337 9.58 -11.82 12.38
CA THR A 337 9.84 -12.56 11.15
C THR A 337 11.20 -13.24 11.24
N VAL A 338 11.29 -14.53 10.94
CA VAL A 338 12.58 -15.20 10.84
C VAL A 338 13.25 -14.87 9.51
N VAL A 339 14.46 -14.33 9.60
CA VAL A 339 15.33 -14.09 8.44
C VAL A 339 16.34 -15.22 8.32
N LYS A 340 16.28 -15.97 7.22
CA LYS A 340 17.26 -16.99 6.84
C LYS A 340 18.36 -16.36 6.00
N PHE A 341 19.59 -16.41 6.49
CA PHE A 341 20.73 -15.82 5.80
C PHE A 341 21.14 -16.70 4.63
N MET A 342 21.76 -16.09 3.62
CA MET A 342 22.23 -16.78 2.44
C MET A 342 23.72 -17.08 2.53
N TYR A 343 24.10 -18.32 2.21
CA TYR A 343 25.50 -18.74 2.19
C TYR A 343 26.28 -18.05 1.08
N HIS A 344 27.48 -17.55 1.40
CA HIS A 344 28.28 -16.74 0.50
C HIS A 344 28.75 -17.46 -0.76
N SER A 345 28.86 -18.79 -0.72
CA SER A 345 29.37 -19.60 -1.84
C SER A 345 28.28 -20.52 -2.44
N LEU A 346 27.01 -20.10 -2.40
CA LEU A 346 25.91 -20.84 -2.99
C LEU A 346 25.81 -20.57 -4.50
N GLN A 347 26.29 -21.51 -5.32
CA GLN A 347 26.26 -21.40 -6.77
C GLN A 347 24.83 -21.43 -7.33
N HIS A 348 24.07 -22.46 -6.98
CA HIS A 348 22.76 -22.73 -7.53
C HIS A 348 21.79 -23.03 -6.41
N ALA A 349 20.61 -22.42 -6.48
CA ALA A 349 19.51 -22.86 -5.65
C ALA A 349 19.03 -24.25 -6.12
N ASN A 350 18.50 -25.03 -5.19
CA ASN A 350 17.95 -26.34 -5.46
C ASN A 350 16.49 -26.25 -5.93
N GLY A 351 16.15 -27.08 -6.91
CA GLY A 351 14.79 -27.29 -7.38
C GLY A 351 14.52 -28.78 -7.55
N ARG A 352 13.26 -29.14 -7.81
CA ARG A 352 12.90 -30.52 -8.15
C ARG A 352 12.99 -30.74 -9.64
N HIS A 353 13.75 -31.75 -10.03
CA HIS A 353 13.86 -32.17 -11.43
C HIS A 353 12.54 -32.78 -11.91
N TYR A 354 12.05 -32.39 -13.10
CA TYR A 354 10.75 -32.88 -13.62
C TYR A 354 10.70 -34.40 -13.81
N PHE A 355 11.74 -34.99 -14.42
CA PHE A 355 11.78 -36.42 -14.74
C PHE A 355 11.85 -37.36 -13.52
N ASN A 356 12.79 -37.12 -12.58
CA ASN A 356 13.04 -38.05 -11.47
C ASN A 356 12.55 -37.54 -10.10
N HIS A 357 11.96 -36.33 -10.06
CA HIS A 357 11.44 -35.68 -8.85
C HIS A 357 12.45 -35.50 -7.71
N SER A 358 13.75 -35.64 -7.97
CA SER A 358 14.79 -35.43 -6.96
C SER A 358 15.07 -33.93 -6.79
N GLU A 359 15.33 -33.51 -5.55
CA GLU A 359 15.78 -32.15 -5.24
C GLU A 359 17.28 -32.05 -5.48
N THR A 360 17.67 -31.19 -6.41
CA THR A 360 19.05 -31.07 -6.89
C THR A 360 19.35 -29.64 -7.28
N PRO A 361 20.63 -29.20 -7.30
CA PRO A 361 21.00 -27.89 -7.82
C PRO A 361 20.46 -27.67 -9.24
N MET A 362 19.89 -26.50 -9.49
CA MET A 362 19.36 -26.11 -10.80
C MET A 362 20.48 -25.66 -11.75
N SER A 363 21.38 -26.60 -12.06
CA SER A 363 22.66 -26.34 -12.72
C SER A 363 22.74 -26.84 -14.16
N SER A 364 21.73 -27.57 -14.65
CA SER A 364 21.72 -28.16 -15.99
C SER A 364 20.88 -27.35 -16.97
N TYR A 365 21.40 -27.09 -18.17
CA TYR A 365 20.76 -26.32 -19.24
C TYR A 365 19.68 -27.10 -20.01
N GLY A 366 19.75 -28.43 -20.01
CA GLY A 366 18.81 -29.30 -20.73
C GLY A 366 17.75 -29.93 -19.83
N VAL A 367 17.61 -29.44 -18.60
CA VAL A 367 16.74 -30.04 -17.57
C VAL A 367 15.69 -29.04 -17.13
N SER A 368 14.45 -29.53 -17.05
CA SER A 368 13.31 -28.80 -16.50
C SER A 368 13.25 -28.99 -14.99
N TYR A 369 12.98 -27.89 -14.27
CA TYR A 369 12.89 -27.83 -12.81
C TYR A 369 11.62 -27.12 -12.36
N TYR A 370 11.07 -27.55 -11.23
CA TYR A 370 9.99 -26.85 -10.55
C TYR A 370 10.24 -26.84 -9.05
N GLY A 371 9.58 -25.95 -8.33
CA GLY A 371 9.69 -25.90 -6.88
C GLY A 371 9.23 -24.57 -6.33
N TYR A 372 9.70 -24.29 -5.13
CA TYR A 372 9.45 -23.03 -4.46
C TYR A 372 10.61 -22.67 -3.55
N PHE A 373 10.75 -21.38 -3.28
CA PHE A 373 11.55 -20.85 -2.19
C PHE A 373 10.62 -20.14 -1.21
N GLY A 374 10.57 -20.57 0.05
CA GLY A 374 9.61 -20.07 1.04
C GLY A 374 9.17 -21.14 2.04
N HIS A 375 7.97 -21.01 2.59
CA HIS A 375 7.37 -21.98 3.50
C HIS A 375 6.02 -22.43 2.94
N TYR A 376 5.92 -23.72 2.61
CA TYR A 376 4.72 -24.29 2.00
C TYR A 376 4.49 -25.72 2.51
N ASN A 377 3.24 -26.03 2.87
CA ASN A 377 2.84 -27.31 3.45
C ASN A 377 3.74 -27.78 4.62
N GLY A 378 4.08 -26.86 5.54
CA GLY A 378 4.92 -27.16 6.70
C GLY A 378 6.41 -27.37 6.39
N VAL A 379 6.85 -27.14 5.15
CA VAL A 379 8.24 -27.34 4.72
C VAL A 379 8.86 -26.01 4.29
N THR A 380 9.89 -25.60 5.02
CA THR A 380 10.70 -24.41 4.72
C THR A 380 11.82 -24.74 3.73
N LYS A 381 11.92 -23.95 2.65
CA LYS A 381 12.97 -24.00 1.63
C LYS A 381 13.46 -22.60 1.32
N MET A 382 14.22 -21.99 2.21
CA MET A 382 14.68 -20.62 2.00
C MET A 382 16.06 -20.39 2.60
N GLY A 383 16.91 -19.71 1.84
CA GLY A 383 18.28 -19.35 2.26
C GLY A 383 19.19 -20.56 2.49
N GLU A 384 20.09 -20.40 3.47
CA GLU A 384 21.11 -21.37 3.84
C GLU A 384 22.07 -21.66 2.66
N ASN A 385 22.59 -22.88 2.53
CA ASN A 385 23.43 -23.31 1.40
C ASN A 385 22.65 -24.09 0.33
N LYS A 386 21.33 -23.93 0.25
CA LYS A 386 20.50 -24.70 -0.69
C LYS A 386 19.51 -23.86 -1.48
N PHE A 387 18.90 -22.85 -0.88
CA PHE A 387 17.74 -22.19 -1.47
C PHE A 387 17.97 -20.68 -1.58
N SER A 388 17.28 -20.04 -2.52
CA SER A 388 17.13 -18.59 -2.50
C SER A 388 16.21 -18.18 -1.35
N ALA A 389 16.23 -16.90 -0.96
CA ALA A 389 15.33 -16.37 0.05
C ALA A 389 14.70 -15.06 -0.44
N HIS A 390 13.40 -14.92 -0.24
CA HIS A 390 12.63 -13.80 -0.74
C HIS A 390 11.77 -13.22 0.38
N TYR A 391 11.88 -11.92 0.55
CA TYR A 391 11.13 -11.15 1.53
C TYR A 391 10.54 -9.91 0.85
N ARG A 392 9.43 -9.41 1.36
CA ARG A 392 8.91 -8.08 1.03
C ARG A 392 8.98 -7.19 2.26
N PHE A 393 9.24 -5.91 2.03
CA PHE A 393 9.01 -4.85 3.01
C PHE A 393 7.71 -4.13 2.63
N THR A 394 6.69 -4.22 3.46
CA THR A 394 5.32 -3.76 3.12
C THR A 394 5.15 -2.25 3.27
N HIS A 395 4.00 -1.72 2.84
CA HIS A 395 3.64 -0.32 3.06
C HIS A 395 3.55 0.04 4.55
N GLU A 396 3.16 -0.93 5.38
CA GLU A 396 3.11 -0.85 6.84
C GLU A 396 4.48 -1.04 7.50
N ARG A 397 5.56 -1.11 6.69
CA ARG A 397 6.95 -1.31 7.14
C ARG A 397 7.19 -2.66 7.83
N ARG A 398 6.44 -3.69 7.46
CA ARG A 398 6.66 -5.05 7.96
C ARG A 398 7.54 -5.83 6.99
N LEU A 399 8.52 -6.55 7.50
CA LEU A 399 9.30 -7.50 6.74
C LEU A 399 8.57 -8.83 6.75
N GLU A 400 8.14 -9.31 5.61
CA GLU A 400 7.39 -10.57 5.50
C GLU A 400 8.09 -11.50 4.52
N PRO A 401 8.20 -12.80 4.83
CA PRO A 401 8.73 -13.76 3.89
C PRO A 401 7.71 -14.01 2.77
N LEU A 402 8.20 -14.38 1.59
CA LEU A 402 7.36 -14.73 0.45
C LEU A 402 7.61 -16.15 -0.04
N ASN A 403 6.57 -16.73 -0.61
CA ASN A 403 6.67 -17.92 -1.42
C ASN A 403 6.95 -17.53 -2.88
N PHE A 404 8.13 -17.93 -3.35
CA PHE A 404 8.56 -17.79 -4.74
C PHE A 404 8.39 -19.16 -5.41
N PHE A 405 7.24 -19.39 -6.04
CA PHE A 405 7.01 -20.61 -6.81
C PHE A 405 7.61 -20.46 -8.20
N PHE A 406 8.20 -21.53 -8.72
CA PHE A 406 8.76 -21.52 -10.05
C PHE A 406 8.52 -22.85 -10.76
N SER A 407 8.39 -22.74 -12.09
CA SER A 407 8.46 -23.87 -13.00
C SER A 407 9.20 -23.42 -14.25
N CYS A 408 10.18 -24.19 -14.68
CA CYS A 408 10.87 -23.96 -15.94
C CYS A 408 10.77 -25.20 -16.81
N SER A 409 10.51 -24.97 -18.10
CA SER A 409 10.57 -25.97 -19.14
C SER A 409 11.72 -25.62 -20.08
N THR A 410 12.72 -26.47 -20.14
CA THR A 410 13.75 -26.46 -21.17
C THR A 410 13.24 -27.29 -22.35
N GLY A 411 13.17 -26.72 -23.55
CA GLY A 411 12.97 -27.53 -24.74
C GLY A 411 14.02 -28.64 -24.78
N HIS A 412 13.61 -29.91 -24.97
CA HIS A 412 14.57 -31.01 -25.03
C HIS A 412 15.56 -30.77 -26.18
N TYR A 413 16.86 -30.75 -25.86
CA TYR A 413 17.91 -30.64 -26.86
C TYR A 413 17.81 -31.81 -27.85
N ASN A 414 17.51 -31.51 -29.12
CA ASN A 414 17.84 -32.39 -30.22
C ASN A 414 18.74 -31.63 -31.19
N ALA A 415 19.65 -32.34 -31.86
CA ALA A 415 20.73 -31.75 -32.68
C ALA A 415 20.24 -30.89 -33.87
N HIS A 416 18.94 -30.76 -34.09
CA HIS A 416 18.35 -30.12 -35.27
C HIS A 416 17.36 -28.99 -34.92
N ASN A 417 16.83 -28.94 -33.69
CA ASN A 417 15.92 -27.91 -33.20
C ASN A 417 16.18 -27.69 -31.71
N SER A 418 16.61 -26.47 -31.35
CA SER A 418 16.62 -25.99 -29.97
C SER A 418 15.27 -25.29 -29.70
N PRO A 419 14.32 -25.88 -28.97
CA PRO A 419 13.01 -25.26 -28.78
C PRO A 419 13.11 -24.06 -27.84
N ASP A 420 12.17 -23.11 -27.96
CA ASP A 420 12.00 -22.03 -26.97
C ASP A 420 11.85 -22.63 -25.55
N ALA A 421 12.43 -21.96 -24.56
CA ALA A 421 12.29 -22.32 -23.16
C ALA A 421 11.48 -21.25 -22.42
N GLU A 422 10.77 -21.67 -21.39
CA GLU A 422 9.93 -20.78 -20.60
C GLU A 422 10.19 -21.03 -19.12
N THR A 423 10.26 -19.96 -18.34
CA THR A 423 10.21 -20.02 -16.88
C THR A 423 9.09 -19.15 -16.38
N LYS A 424 8.23 -19.74 -15.55
CA LYS A 424 7.15 -19.06 -14.87
C LYS A 424 7.46 -18.95 -13.40
N VAL A 425 7.15 -17.81 -12.82
CA VAL A 425 7.25 -17.54 -11.39
C VAL A 425 5.95 -16.98 -10.88
N ILE A 426 5.54 -17.42 -9.71
CA ILE A 426 4.43 -16.84 -8.95
C ILE A 426 4.98 -16.42 -7.60
N LEU A 427 4.74 -15.15 -7.25
CA LEU A 427 5.00 -14.63 -5.91
C LEU A 427 3.71 -14.67 -5.11
N GLU A 428 3.80 -15.25 -3.93
CA GLU A 428 2.66 -15.43 -3.04
C GLU A 428 3.06 -15.04 -1.61
N THR A 429 2.14 -14.41 -0.88
CA THR A 429 2.30 -14.22 0.57
C THR A 429 2.25 -15.57 1.29
N MET A 430 2.64 -15.60 2.56
CA MET A 430 2.46 -16.81 3.37
C MET A 430 0.99 -17.17 3.64
N SER A 431 0.05 -16.25 3.39
CA SER A 431 -1.40 -16.48 3.52
C SER A 431 -2.08 -16.95 2.24
N GLY A 432 -1.35 -17.09 1.12
CA GLY A 432 -1.92 -17.55 -0.15
C GLY A 432 -2.29 -16.44 -1.14
N GLU A 433 -2.04 -15.17 -0.81
CA GLU A 433 -2.35 -14.06 -1.71
C GLU A 433 -1.29 -13.97 -2.82
N ILE A 434 -1.73 -14.08 -4.07
CA ILE A 434 -0.86 -13.92 -5.24
C ILE A 434 -0.52 -12.44 -5.43
N LEU A 435 0.77 -12.12 -5.36
CA LEU A 435 1.31 -10.78 -5.55
C LEU A 435 1.67 -10.50 -7.00
N GLY A 436 1.94 -11.55 -7.78
CA GLY A 436 2.15 -11.45 -9.21
C GLY A 436 2.62 -12.75 -9.83
N ALA A 437 2.21 -12.95 -11.09
CA ALA A 437 2.66 -14.04 -11.94
C ALA A 437 3.49 -13.49 -13.10
N TYR A 438 4.62 -14.13 -13.39
CA TYR A 438 5.61 -13.67 -14.35
C TYR A 438 6.05 -14.81 -15.26
N SER A 439 6.36 -14.51 -16.52
CA SER A 439 6.97 -15.48 -17.44
C SER A 439 8.16 -14.86 -18.17
N TYR A 440 9.24 -15.62 -18.28
CA TYR A 440 10.37 -15.30 -19.13
C TYR A 440 10.53 -16.38 -20.19
N HIS A 441 10.48 -15.96 -21.46
CA HIS A 441 10.74 -16.83 -22.61
C HIS A 441 12.16 -16.59 -23.12
N SER A 442 12.98 -17.63 -23.08
CA SER A 442 14.33 -17.61 -23.65
C SER A 442 14.34 -18.32 -24.99
N ARG A 443 15.11 -17.77 -25.93
CA ARG A 443 15.35 -18.34 -27.26
C ARG A 443 16.84 -18.58 -27.49
N PRO A 444 17.20 -19.61 -28.25
CA PRO A 444 18.59 -19.89 -28.54
C PRO A 444 19.11 -18.87 -29.56
N TYR A 445 20.31 -18.33 -29.33
CA TYR A 445 20.92 -17.37 -30.26
C TYR A 445 21.23 -17.99 -31.64
N HIS A 446 21.45 -19.30 -31.68
CA HIS A 446 21.75 -20.07 -32.89
C HIS A 446 21.09 -21.45 -32.80
N ALA A 447 20.70 -22.03 -33.94
CA ALA A 447 20.19 -23.40 -33.99
C ALA A 447 21.23 -24.39 -33.45
N ALA A 448 20.79 -25.41 -32.70
CA ALA A 448 21.61 -26.41 -31.99
C ALA A 448 22.40 -25.90 -30.77
N TYR A 449 22.05 -24.73 -30.21
CA TYR A 449 22.58 -24.24 -28.92
C TYR A 449 21.48 -24.15 -27.86
N ASP A 450 21.86 -24.16 -26.58
CA ASP A 450 20.93 -24.09 -25.45
C ASP A 450 20.49 -22.66 -25.12
N ASN A 451 19.32 -22.55 -24.48
CA ASN A 451 18.70 -21.28 -24.04
C ASN A 451 19.29 -20.73 -22.72
N GLY A 452 20.40 -21.31 -22.24
CA GLY A 452 21.01 -21.06 -20.94
C GLY A 452 20.48 -21.95 -19.81
N LEU A 453 20.90 -21.67 -18.56
CA LEU A 453 20.43 -22.37 -17.36
C LEU A 453 19.03 -21.91 -16.94
N MET A 454 18.01 -22.43 -17.61
CA MET A 454 16.61 -22.01 -17.37
C MET A 454 16.13 -22.27 -15.94
N GLY A 455 16.68 -23.28 -15.27
CA GLY A 455 16.36 -23.59 -13.86
C GLY A 455 16.50 -22.39 -12.91
N GLY A 456 17.44 -21.48 -13.16
CA GLY A 456 17.70 -20.31 -12.30
C GLY A 456 17.44 -18.96 -12.96
N VAL A 457 16.72 -18.92 -14.09
CA VAL A 457 16.71 -17.74 -14.97
C VAL A 457 15.98 -16.56 -14.37
N ILE A 458 14.83 -16.73 -13.70
CA ILE A 458 14.22 -15.65 -12.93
C ILE A 458 14.75 -15.81 -11.51
N SER A 459 15.77 -15.03 -11.15
CA SER A 459 16.36 -15.11 -9.81
C SER A 459 15.55 -14.33 -8.79
N CYS A 460 15.06 -13.15 -9.13
CA CYS A 460 14.15 -12.35 -8.29
C CYS A 460 13.31 -11.40 -9.14
N ILE A 461 12.16 -10.98 -8.61
CA ILE A 461 11.33 -9.93 -9.19
C ILE A 461 10.50 -9.26 -8.11
N ASN A 462 10.47 -7.93 -8.08
CA ASN A 462 9.70 -7.16 -7.12
C ASN A 462 8.23 -7.07 -7.56
N PRO A 463 7.27 -7.52 -6.73
CA PRO A 463 5.86 -7.47 -7.08
C PRO A 463 5.29 -6.05 -7.19
N TYR A 464 5.88 -5.07 -6.48
CA TYR A 464 5.43 -3.68 -6.48
C TYR A 464 5.79 -2.94 -7.77
N SER A 465 6.96 -3.22 -8.34
CA SER A 465 7.47 -2.52 -9.53
C SER A 465 7.52 -3.36 -10.79
N GLY A 466 7.46 -4.69 -10.66
CA GLY A 466 7.73 -5.62 -11.75
C GLY A 466 9.19 -5.65 -12.20
N ALA A 467 10.11 -5.05 -11.44
CA ALA A 467 11.53 -5.01 -11.73
C ALA A 467 12.29 -6.16 -11.05
N GLY A 468 13.26 -6.78 -11.71
CA GLY A 468 13.96 -7.94 -11.17
C GLY A 468 15.30 -8.26 -11.81
N ILE A 469 15.79 -9.48 -11.57
CA ILE A 469 16.99 -10.04 -12.22
C ILE A 469 16.62 -11.28 -13.02
N LEU A 470 16.98 -11.25 -14.30
CA LEU A 470 17.15 -12.44 -15.11
C LEU A 470 18.61 -12.90 -15.05
N ASN A 471 18.84 -14.19 -14.89
CA ASN A 471 20.16 -14.78 -14.75
C ASN A 471 20.34 -15.85 -15.81
N GLU A 472 20.71 -15.39 -16.99
CA GLU A 472 20.83 -16.18 -18.21
C GLU A 472 22.21 -16.81 -18.26
N HIS A 473 22.49 -17.76 -17.36
CA HIS A 473 23.77 -18.42 -17.36
C HIS A 473 23.99 -19.24 -18.63
N TYR A 474 25.16 -19.08 -19.23
CA TYR A 474 25.73 -19.98 -20.24
C TYR A 474 24.96 -20.08 -21.56
N THR A 475 24.89 -18.96 -22.28
CA THR A 475 24.64 -19.00 -23.73
C THR A 475 25.99 -19.03 -24.46
N TYR A 476 26.21 -20.04 -25.30
CA TYR A 476 27.40 -20.14 -26.17
C TYR A 476 28.75 -20.07 -25.43
N ASN A 477 28.93 -20.85 -24.36
CA ASN A 477 30.15 -20.87 -23.55
C ASN A 477 30.54 -19.52 -22.91
N ASN A 478 29.65 -18.53 -22.92
CA ASN A 478 29.85 -17.26 -22.22
C ASN A 478 29.32 -17.36 -20.79
N TYR A 479 30.19 -17.02 -19.86
CA TYR A 479 29.93 -16.87 -18.45
C TYR A 479 29.67 -15.39 -18.15
N GLY A 480 28.65 -15.15 -17.35
CA GLY A 480 28.11 -13.82 -17.15
C GLY A 480 27.02 -13.54 -18.18
N LEU A 481 25.83 -13.27 -17.66
CA LEU A 481 24.78 -12.37 -18.16
C LEU A 481 23.60 -12.45 -17.17
N GLY A 482 23.78 -11.79 -16.02
CA GLY A 482 22.63 -11.28 -15.28
C GLY A 482 22.12 -10.03 -15.99
N ARG A 483 20.81 -9.82 -16.04
CA ARG A 483 20.19 -8.59 -16.54
C ARG A 483 19.18 -8.11 -15.53
N THR A 484 19.05 -6.81 -15.38
CA THR A 484 17.80 -6.28 -14.83
C THR A 484 16.67 -6.63 -15.80
N CYS A 485 15.46 -6.83 -15.29
CA CYS A 485 14.29 -7.10 -16.12
C CYS A 485 13.08 -6.33 -15.66
N ARG A 486 12.09 -6.19 -16.54
CA ARG A 486 10.81 -5.56 -16.24
C ARG A 486 9.64 -6.35 -16.79
N ALA A 487 8.56 -6.41 -16.00
CA ALA A 487 7.26 -6.92 -16.37
C ALA A 487 6.44 -5.88 -17.14
N PHE A 488 5.72 -6.33 -18.18
CA PHE A 488 4.80 -5.51 -18.96
C PHE A 488 3.36 -6.01 -18.87
#